data_AF-A0A4U9UR95-F1
#
_entry.id   AF-A0A4U9UR95-F1
#
_cell.length_a   1.000
_cell.length_b   1.000
_cell.length_c   1.000
_cell.angle_alpha   90.00
_cell.angle_beta   90.00
_cell.angle_gamma   90.00
#
_symmetry.space_group_name_H-M   'P 1'
#
loop_
_entity.id
_entity.type
_entity.pdbx_description
1 polymer ?
#
loop_
_entity_poly.entity_id
_entity_poly.type
_entity_poly.pdbx_seq_one_letter_code
_entity_poly.pdbx_strand_id
1 'polypeptide(L)'
;MWCNHRIYRTVNDKASQADVTFIGIGTIEYHCPLHKDGFITAEDVDRLCESNAVAEMLGHFIDPQGQRVASELDRRLTSVNLHQRPEKPVIALAGGAEKHQAIRAALLGRWINGLVTDEESALALLAD
;
A
#
# COMPACT_ATOMS: atom_id res chain seq x y z
N MET A 1 -11.17 -7.41 -17.40
CA MET A 1 -10.86 -8.28 -18.57
C MET A 1 -9.38 -8.68 -18.64
N TRP A 2 -8.43 -7.79 -18.34
CA TRP A 2 -6.99 -8.08 -18.36
C TRP A 2 -6.53 -9.23 -17.45
N CYS A 3 -7.05 -9.30 -16.22
CA CYS A 3 -6.65 -10.33 -15.26
C CYS A 3 -7.05 -11.77 -15.66
N ASN A 4 -7.92 -11.94 -16.68
CA ASN A 4 -8.31 -13.25 -17.19
C ASN A 4 -7.34 -13.78 -18.26
N HIS A 5 -6.40 -12.96 -18.74
CA HIS A 5 -5.44 -13.37 -19.75
C HIS A 5 -4.41 -14.35 -19.17
N ARG A 6 -4.02 -15.37 -19.96
CA ARG A 6 -3.08 -16.41 -19.49
C ARG A 6 -1.77 -15.82 -18.95
N ILE A 7 -1.20 -14.85 -19.67
CA ILE A 7 0.07 -14.22 -19.30
C ILE A 7 -0.03 -13.55 -17.93
N TYR A 8 -1.12 -12.80 -17.68
CA TYR A 8 -1.35 -12.18 -16.38
C TYR A 8 -1.39 -13.23 -15.27
N ARG A 9 -2.20 -14.29 -15.45
CA ARG A 9 -2.33 -15.35 -14.45
C ARG A 9 -1.00 -16.03 -14.16
N THR A 10 -0.21 -16.35 -15.19
CA THR A 10 1.12 -16.95 -15.02
C THR A 10 2.06 -16.06 -14.19
N VAL A 11 2.07 -14.75 -14.44
CA VAL A 11 2.91 -13.81 -13.68
C VAL A 11 2.40 -13.67 -12.24
N ASN A 12 1.09 -13.51 -12.05
CA ASN A 12 0.48 -13.39 -10.74
C ASN A 12 0.69 -14.65 -9.89
N ASP A 13 0.50 -15.83 -10.47
CA ASP A 13 0.73 -17.11 -9.79
C ASP A 13 2.19 -17.24 -9.36
N LYS A 14 3.13 -16.87 -10.24
CA LYS A 14 4.55 -16.90 -9.91
C LYS A 14 4.91 -15.91 -8.79
N ALA A 15 4.35 -14.71 -8.82
CA ALA A 15 4.57 -13.70 -7.80
C ALA A 15 3.97 -14.11 -6.44
N SER A 16 2.79 -14.76 -6.44
CA SER A 16 2.17 -15.27 -5.21
C SER A 16 2.99 -16.36 -4.50
N GLN A 17 3.90 -17.01 -5.23
CA GLN A 17 4.81 -18.03 -4.69
C GLN A 17 6.11 -17.44 -4.15
N ALA A 18 6.35 -16.12 -4.27
CA ALA A 18 7.58 -15.50 -3.80
C ALA A 18 7.88 -15.85 -2.35
N ASP A 19 9.15 -16.12 -2.04
CA ASP A 19 9.58 -16.43 -0.67
C ASP A 19 9.75 -15.16 0.18
N VAL A 20 10.03 -14.04 -0.48
CA VAL A 20 10.10 -12.71 0.11
C VAL A 20 9.49 -11.71 -0.87
N THR A 21 8.70 -10.77 -0.37
CA THR A 21 8.11 -9.68 -1.15
C THR A 21 8.66 -8.34 -0.66
N PHE A 22 9.10 -7.48 -1.58
CA PHE A 22 9.53 -6.11 -1.28
C PHE A 22 8.55 -5.11 -1.89
N ILE A 23 8.08 -4.15 -1.10
CA ILE A 23 7.10 -3.15 -1.54
C ILE A 23 7.47 -1.74 -1.01
N GLY A 24 6.94 -0.71 -1.67
CA GLY A 24 6.94 0.65 -1.11
C GLY A 24 5.65 0.91 -0.31
N ILE A 25 5.68 1.95 0.52
CA ILE A 25 4.49 2.53 1.13
C ILE A 25 4.27 3.92 0.54
N GLY A 26 3.14 4.08 -0.12
CA GLY A 26 2.62 5.34 -0.62
C GLY A 26 1.72 6.02 0.42
N THR A 27 1.57 7.32 0.26
CA THR A 27 0.69 8.18 1.04
C THR A 27 -0.54 8.55 0.20
N ILE A 28 -1.62 9.00 0.85
CA ILE A 28 -2.84 9.44 0.17
C ILE A 28 -3.13 10.89 0.53
N GLU A 29 -2.74 11.76 -0.40
CA GLU A 29 -3.02 13.19 -0.39
C GLU A 29 -2.89 13.74 -1.80
N TYR A 30 -3.27 15.01 -1.96
CA TYR A 30 -3.07 15.71 -3.22
C TYR A 30 -1.60 15.68 -3.66
N HIS A 31 -1.40 15.20 -4.88
CA HIS A 31 -0.09 15.06 -5.52
C HIS A 31 0.79 13.95 -4.92
N CYS A 32 0.17 12.97 -4.26
CA CYS A 32 0.81 11.68 -3.99
C CYS A 32 1.26 11.02 -5.32
N PRO A 33 2.16 10.01 -5.28
CA PRO A 33 2.69 9.37 -6.48
C PRO A 33 1.61 8.88 -7.45
N LEU A 34 0.54 8.21 -6.96
CA LEU A 34 -0.55 7.74 -7.83
C LEU A 34 -1.26 8.87 -8.59
N HIS A 35 -1.40 10.04 -7.95
CA HIS A 35 -2.00 11.21 -8.60
C HIS A 35 -1.04 11.84 -9.61
N LYS A 36 0.22 12.04 -9.24
CA LYS A 36 1.24 12.63 -10.12
C LYS A 36 1.46 11.81 -11.40
N ASP A 37 1.44 10.49 -11.26
CA ASP A 37 1.67 9.56 -12.36
C ASP A 37 0.40 9.30 -13.20
N GLY A 38 -0.75 9.85 -12.80
CA GLY A 38 -2.01 9.75 -13.53
C GLY A 38 -2.74 8.41 -13.38
N PHE A 39 -2.42 7.61 -12.35
CA PHE A 39 -3.16 6.38 -12.06
C PHE A 39 -4.56 6.65 -11.49
N ILE A 40 -4.70 7.75 -10.75
CA ILE A 40 -5.96 8.21 -10.15
C ILE A 40 -6.18 9.68 -10.45
N THR A 41 -7.43 10.09 -10.52
CA THR A 41 -7.80 11.50 -10.75
C THR A 41 -7.80 12.30 -9.45
N ALA A 42 -7.88 13.64 -9.53
CA ALA A 42 -8.08 14.47 -8.35
C ALA A 42 -9.36 14.11 -7.58
N GLU A 43 -10.44 13.79 -8.29
CA GLU A 43 -11.71 13.34 -7.69
C GLU A 43 -11.56 11.98 -6.99
N ASP A 44 -10.73 11.09 -7.52
CA ASP A 44 -10.39 9.84 -6.84
C ASP A 44 -9.63 10.09 -5.54
N VAL A 45 -8.69 11.04 -5.54
CA VAL A 45 -7.95 11.46 -4.33
C VAL A 45 -8.93 12.03 -3.29
N ASP A 46 -9.83 12.93 -3.68
CA ASP A 46 -10.84 13.50 -2.79
C ASP A 46 -11.65 12.41 -2.08
N ARG A 47 -12.20 11.47 -2.84
CA ARG A 47 -12.97 10.34 -2.29
C ARG A 47 -12.17 9.49 -1.31
N LEU A 48 -10.88 9.25 -1.60
CA LEU A 48 -10.01 8.47 -0.72
C LEU A 48 -9.69 9.23 0.57
N CYS A 49 -9.43 10.53 0.48
CA CYS A 49 -9.25 11.40 1.64
C CYS A 49 -10.52 11.49 2.50
N GLU A 50 -11.70 11.63 1.88
CA GLU A 50 -13.02 11.58 2.56
C GLU A 50 -13.25 10.24 3.28
N SER A 51 -12.73 9.15 2.71
CA SER A 51 -12.76 7.81 3.30
C SER A 51 -11.62 7.57 4.30
N ASN A 52 -10.87 8.62 4.66
CA ASN A 52 -9.77 8.60 5.60
C ASN A 52 -8.64 7.61 5.22
N ALA A 53 -8.43 7.35 3.94
CA ALA A 53 -7.26 6.59 3.49
C ALA A 53 -6.00 7.44 3.68
N VAL A 54 -4.95 6.83 4.23
CA VAL A 54 -3.68 7.52 4.53
C VAL A 54 -2.46 6.79 3.98
N ALA A 55 -2.61 5.49 3.70
CA ALA A 55 -1.55 4.69 3.10
C ALA A 55 -2.05 3.98 1.85
N GLU A 56 -1.11 3.69 0.95
CA GLU A 56 -1.33 2.87 -0.22
C GLU A 56 -0.17 1.89 -0.39
N MET A 57 -0.51 0.63 -0.70
CA MET A 57 0.44 -0.39 -1.10
C MET A 57 -0.17 -1.26 -2.20
N LEU A 58 0.45 -1.29 -3.38
CA LEU A 58 -0.02 -2.09 -4.52
C LEU A 58 -1.47 -1.77 -4.95
N GLY A 59 -1.91 -0.53 -4.78
CA GLY A 59 -3.26 -0.02 -5.02
C GLY A 59 -4.27 -0.38 -3.93
N HIS A 60 -3.82 -0.90 -2.80
CA HIS A 60 -4.64 -1.15 -1.63
C HIS A 60 -4.56 0.03 -0.66
N PHE A 61 -5.70 0.68 -0.42
CA PHE A 61 -5.79 1.86 0.44
C PHE A 61 -6.07 1.47 1.90
N ILE A 62 -5.42 2.13 2.85
CA ILE A 62 -5.47 1.76 4.27
C ILE A 62 -5.69 3.01 5.11
N ASP A 63 -6.56 2.89 6.12
CA ASP A 63 -6.86 3.96 7.08
C ASP A 63 -5.83 4.03 8.23
N PRO A 64 -5.86 5.06 9.10
CA PRO A 64 -4.91 5.21 10.20
C PRO A 64 -4.95 4.08 11.24
N GLN A 65 -6.04 3.30 11.28
CA GLN A 65 -6.24 2.15 12.15
C GLN A 65 -5.74 0.84 11.49
N GLY A 66 -5.13 0.95 10.30
CA GLY A 66 -4.60 -0.18 9.56
C GLY A 66 -5.67 -1.04 8.90
N GLN A 67 -6.92 -0.56 8.78
CA GLN A 67 -8.00 -1.27 8.11
C GLN A 67 -8.05 -0.91 6.62
N ARG A 68 -8.56 -1.84 5.83
CA ARG A 68 -8.73 -1.65 4.39
C ARG A 68 -9.83 -0.63 4.13
N VAL A 69 -9.52 0.41 3.36
CA VAL A 69 -10.51 1.30 2.76
C VAL A 69 -10.96 0.72 1.42
N ALA A 70 -12.25 0.43 1.28
CA ALA A 70 -12.84 -0.01 0.02
C ALA A 70 -12.98 1.18 -0.93
N SER A 71 -12.70 0.97 -2.22
CA SER A 71 -12.77 2.02 -3.24
C SER A 71 -13.29 1.46 -4.55
N GLU A 72 -13.93 2.30 -5.36
CA GLU A 72 -14.30 1.92 -6.73
C GLU A 72 -13.07 1.54 -7.59
N LEU A 73 -11.89 2.08 -7.22
CA LEU A 73 -10.61 1.76 -7.83
C LEU A 73 -10.23 0.28 -7.67
N ASP A 74 -10.77 -0.43 -6.67
CA ASP A 74 -10.53 -1.87 -6.48
C ASP A 74 -10.92 -2.68 -7.73
N ARG A 75 -11.92 -2.22 -8.50
CA ARG A 75 -12.35 -2.87 -9.76
C ARG A 75 -11.33 -2.75 -10.89
N ARG A 76 -10.41 -1.79 -10.78
CA ARG A 76 -9.36 -1.49 -11.77
C ARG A 76 -8.02 -2.11 -11.36
N LEU A 77 -7.95 -2.72 -10.18
CA LEU A 77 -6.71 -3.21 -9.63
C LEU A 77 -6.19 -4.43 -10.39
N THR A 78 -4.92 -4.36 -10.80
CA THR A 78 -4.22 -5.45 -11.50
C THR A 78 -3.01 -5.96 -10.71
N SER A 79 -2.72 -5.40 -9.53
CA SER A 79 -1.62 -5.83 -8.68
C SER A 79 -1.81 -7.25 -8.16
N VAL A 80 -0.70 -7.85 -7.69
CA VAL A 80 -0.79 -9.05 -6.84
C VAL A 80 -1.54 -8.69 -5.55
N ASN A 81 -2.30 -9.66 -5.02
CA ASN A 81 -3.05 -9.42 -3.79
C ASN A 81 -2.10 -9.20 -2.61
N LEU A 82 -2.39 -8.17 -1.81
CA LEU A 82 -1.82 -7.97 -0.48
C LEU A 82 -2.86 -8.34 0.57
N HIS A 83 -2.42 -9.05 1.60
CA HIS A 83 -3.27 -9.48 2.71
C HIS A 83 -2.61 -9.12 4.04
N GLN A 84 -3.44 -8.83 5.05
CA GLN A 84 -2.96 -8.67 6.42
C GLN A 84 -2.36 -9.99 6.93
N ARG A 85 -1.40 -9.86 7.85
CA ARG A 85 -0.71 -10.96 8.54
C ARG A 85 -0.11 -11.97 7.55
N PRO A 86 0.76 -11.53 6.63
CA PRO A 86 1.38 -12.43 5.68
C PRO A 86 2.23 -13.48 6.40
N GLU A 87 2.11 -14.74 5.97
CA GLU A 87 2.90 -15.85 6.51
C GLU A 87 4.38 -15.77 6.08
N LYS A 88 4.62 -15.30 4.85
CA LYS A 88 5.95 -15.09 4.29
C LYS A 88 6.43 -13.65 4.54
N PRO A 89 7.75 -13.39 4.50
CA PRO A 89 8.29 -12.04 4.58
C PRO A 89 7.71 -11.07 3.53
N VAL A 90 7.10 -9.98 4.01
CA VAL A 90 6.69 -8.81 3.24
C VAL A 90 7.38 -7.61 3.87
N ILE A 91 8.41 -7.13 3.18
CA ILE A 91 9.32 -6.10 3.66
C ILE A 91 9.03 -4.79 2.93
N ALA A 92 8.56 -3.79 3.65
CA ALA A 92 8.37 -2.45 3.11
C ALA A 92 9.68 -1.66 3.11
N LEU A 93 9.85 -0.81 2.10
CA LEU A 93 10.85 0.25 2.06
C LEU A 93 10.12 1.59 2.03
N ALA A 94 10.20 2.34 3.12
CA ALA A 94 9.56 3.63 3.26
C ALA A 94 10.25 4.45 4.34
N GLY A 95 10.26 5.76 4.20
CA GLY A 95 10.90 6.70 5.10
C GLY A 95 10.53 8.14 4.71
N GLY A 96 10.84 9.09 5.58
CA GLY A 96 10.48 10.50 5.48
C GLY A 96 9.27 10.89 6.34
N ALA A 97 9.32 12.10 6.88
CA ALA A 97 8.31 12.67 7.78
C ALA A 97 6.89 12.65 7.19
N GLU A 98 6.77 12.83 5.88
CA GLU A 98 5.50 12.80 5.15
C GLU A 98 4.84 11.41 5.17
N LYS A 99 5.61 10.34 5.43
CA LYS A 99 5.13 8.95 5.40
C LYS A 99 4.84 8.36 6.77
N HIS A 100 5.14 9.05 7.86
CA HIS A 100 5.00 8.49 9.22
C HIS A 100 3.62 7.88 9.46
N GLN A 101 2.55 8.60 9.11
CA GLN A 101 1.17 8.12 9.28
C GLN A 101 0.89 6.88 8.43
N ALA A 102 1.36 6.86 7.18
CA ALA A 102 1.16 5.74 6.27
C ALA A 102 1.93 4.49 6.71
N ILE A 103 3.18 4.65 7.15
CA ILE A 103 4.02 3.57 7.67
C ILE A 103 3.37 2.97 8.93
N ARG A 104 2.92 3.83 9.84
CA ARG A 104 2.21 3.42 11.05
C ARG A 104 0.95 2.62 10.74
N ALA A 105 0.12 3.09 9.82
CA ALA A 105 -1.09 2.40 9.38
C ALA A 105 -0.79 0.99 8.84
N ALA A 106 0.24 0.85 7.99
CA ALA A 106 0.68 -0.44 7.46
C ALA A 106 1.13 -1.41 8.56
N LEU A 107 1.90 -0.92 9.54
CA LEU A 107 2.38 -1.70 10.69
C LEU A 107 1.23 -2.13 11.62
N LEU A 108 0.34 -1.21 11.99
CA LEU A 108 -0.82 -1.49 12.85
C LEU A 108 -1.77 -2.51 12.23
N GLY A 109 -2.04 -2.35 10.93
CA GLY A 109 -2.85 -3.28 10.15
C GLY A 109 -2.16 -4.63 9.91
N ARG A 110 -0.87 -4.76 10.28
CA ARG A 110 -0.05 -5.95 10.04
C ARG A 110 -0.03 -6.36 8.57
N TRP A 111 -0.06 -5.40 7.66
CA TRP A 111 0.02 -5.63 6.21
C TRP A 111 1.43 -6.04 5.78
N ILE A 112 2.43 -5.67 6.59
CA ILE A 112 3.83 -5.99 6.42
C ILE A 112 4.36 -6.63 7.70
N ASN A 113 5.44 -7.40 7.59
CA ASN A 113 6.14 -8.01 8.73
C ASN A 113 7.64 -7.68 8.74
N GLY A 114 8.11 -6.83 7.83
CA GLY A 114 9.41 -6.18 7.89
C GLY A 114 9.34 -4.75 7.35
N LEU A 115 10.20 -3.87 7.86
CA LEU A 115 10.32 -2.47 7.43
C LEU A 115 11.80 -2.08 7.36
N VAL A 116 12.18 -1.46 6.24
CA VAL A 116 13.43 -0.72 6.08
C VAL A 116 13.07 0.76 5.98
N THR A 117 13.59 1.57 6.91
CA THR A 117 13.27 2.99 7.07
C THR A 117 14.49 3.78 7.54
N ASP A 118 14.45 5.11 7.44
CA ASP A 118 15.44 6.00 8.05
C ASP A 118 15.27 6.14 9.58
N GLU A 119 16.30 6.72 10.22
CA GLU A 119 16.35 6.92 11.67
C GLU A 119 15.23 7.81 12.20
N GLU A 120 14.94 8.92 11.53
CA GLU A 120 13.90 9.88 11.95
C GLU A 120 12.52 9.20 11.99
N SER A 121 12.20 8.45 10.93
CA SER A 121 10.96 7.69 10.83
C SER A 121 10.89 6.58 11.87
N ALA A 122 11.99 5.86 12.13
CA ALA A 122 12.02 4.84 13.16
C ALA A 122 11.75 5.42 14.56
N LEU A 123 12.37 6.56 14.89
CA LEU A 123 12.16 7.24 16.17
C LEU A 123 10.72 7.75 16.31
N ALA A 124 10.16 8.33 15.25
CA ALA A 124 8.77 8.80 15.26
C ALA A 124 7.79 7.65 15.51
N LEU A 125 8.01 6.48 14.91
CA LEU A 125 7.16 5.30 15.07
C LEU A 125 7.27 4.64 16.46
N LEU A 126 8.39 4.84 17.16
CA LEU A 126 8.61 4.34 18.53
C LEU A 126 8.04 5.26 19.61
N ALA A 127 7.76 6.52 19.28
CA ALA A 127 7.25 7.52 20.22
C ALA A 127 5.72 7.50 20.39
N ASP A 128 5.01 6.77 19.53
CA ASP A 128 3.56 6.53 19.56
C ASP A 128 3.15 5.34 20.45
#